data_AF-A0AA88VC90-F1
#
_entry.id   AF-A0AA88VC90-F1
#
_cell.length_a   1.000
_cell.length_b   1.000
_cell.length_c   1.000
_cell.angle_alpha   90.00
_cell.angle_beta   90.00
_cell.angle_gamma   90.00
#
_symmetry.space_group_name_H-M   'P 1'
#
loop_
_entity.id
_entity.type
_entity.pdbx_description
1 polymer ?
#
loop_
_entity_poly.entity_id
_entity_poly.type
_entity_poly.pdbx_seq_one_letter_code
_entity_poly.pdbx_strand_id
1 'polypeptide(L)'
;METFAFQTIQVAGHMFDPELVVYNAGTDVLDGDPLGRLKISPEGVTSRDEKVFGFARERNIPLVMLTSGGYMKSSARVIADSIVNLSKKCLIDMGGSSGHVDRETGVHGFGI
;
A
#
# COMPACT_ATOMS: atom_id res chain seq x y z
N MET A 1 9.77 5.94 -16.28
CA MET A 1 9.98 5.63 -14.84
C MET A 1 9.01 4.58 -14.31
N GLU A 2 7.75 4.56 -14.73
CA GLU A 2 6.73 3.63 -14.18
C GLU A 2 6.99 2.13 -14.41
N THR A 3 7.73 1.76 -15.46
CA THR A 3 8.01 0.35 -15.81
C THR A 3 9.12 -0.28 -14.94
N PHE A 4 10.09 0.51 -14.48
CA PHE A 4 11.24 -0.02 -13.73
C PHE A 4 10.88 -0.39 -12.28
N ALA A 5 10.05 0.40 -11.60
CA ALA A 5 9.67 0.13 -10.21
C ALA A 5 8.84 -1.16 -10.06
N PHE A 6 8.02 -1.51 -11.05
CA PHE A 6 7.24 -2.75 -11.03
C PHE A 6 8.13 -3.99 -11.14
N GLN A 7 9.19 -3.93 -11.95
CA GLN A 7 10.11 -5.05 -12.09
C GLN A 7 10.82 -5.36 -10.76
N THR A 8 11.19 -4.33 -9.99
CA THR A 8 11.96 -4.53 -8.75
C THR A 8 11.18 -5.30 -7.69
N ILE A 9 9.92 -4.97 -7.42
CA ILE A 9 9.14 -5.67 -6.37
C ILE A 9 8.86 -7.12 -6.76
N GLN A 10 8.62 -7.40 -8.04
CA GLN A 10 8.44 -8.77 -8.53
C GLN A 10 9.72 -9.59 -8.37
N VAL A 11 10.87 -9.02 -8.77
CA VAL A 11 12.17 -9.68 -8.60
C VAL A 11 12.46 -9.96 -7.13
N ALA A 12 12.24 -8.99 -6.24
CA ALA A 12 12.44 -9.19 -4.80
C ALA A 12 11.52 -10.30 -4.27
N GLY A 13 10.24 -10.31 -4.66
CA GLY A 13 9.31 -11.38 -4.29
C GLY A 13 9.80 -12.77 -4.67
N HIS A 14 10.34 -12.92 -5.88
CA HIS A 14 10.85 -14.22 -6.36
C HIS A 14 12.17 -14.63 -5.69
N MET A 15 13.04 -13.68 -5.37
CA MET A 15 14.37 -13.97 -4.81
C MET A 15 14.34 -14.27 -3.31
N PHE A 16 13.36 -13.71 -2.59
CA PHE A 16 13.32 -13.74 -1.13
C PHE A 16 12.13 -14.49 -0.53
N ASP A 17 11.07 -14.78 -1.31
CA ASP A 17 9.84 -15.43 -0.87
C ASP A 17 9.32 -14.90 0.49
N PRO A 18 8.97 -13.60 0.57
CA PRO A 18 8.76 -12.94 1.85
C PRO A 18 7.44 -13.38 2.50
N GLU A 19 7.51 -13.69 3.80
CA GLU A 19 6.34 -14.02 4.64
C GLU A 19 5.64 -12.76 5.19
N LEU A 20 6.26 -11.59 5.09
CA LEU A 20 5.73 -10.29 5.51
C LEU A 20 6.35 -9.16 4.67
N VAL A 21 5.53 -8.18 4.29
CA VAL A 21 5.99 -6.93 3.66
C VAL A 21 5.80 -5.76 4.62
N VAL A 22 6.89 -5.07 4.97
CA VAL A 22 6.84 -3.76 5.62
C VAL A 22 7.06 -2.69 4.56
N TYR A 23 5.99 -1.98 4.22
CA TYR A 23 6.00 -0.98 3.16
C TYR A 23 6.13 0.44 3.72
N ASN A 24 7.33 1.02 3.60
CA ASN A 24 7.63 2.40 3.98
C ASN A 24 7.11 3.39 2.92
N ALA A 25 5.86 3.85 3.07
CA ALA A 25 5.11 4.58 2.06
C ALA A 25 5.19 6.11 2.24
N GLY A 26 6.38 6.68 2.03
CA GLY A 26 6.58 8.13 2.06
C GLY A 26 5.91 8.86 0.88
N THR A 27 5.51 10.12 1.09
CA THR A 27 5.01 11.05 0.06
C THR A 27 5.99 12.18 -0.26
N ASP A 28 7.22 12.11 0.23
CA ASP A 28 8.33 13.02 -0.12
C ASP A 28 8.72 12.95 -1.61
N VAL A 29 8.23 11.94 -2.33
CA VAL A 29 8.33 11.84 -3.80
C VAL A 29 7.43 12.82 -4.57
N LEU A 30 6.48 13.48 -3.89
CA LEU A 30 5.53 14.39 -4.53
C LEU A 30 6.22 15.62 -5.11
N ASP A 31 5.69 16.12 -6.23
CA ASP A 31 6.12 17.40 -6.79
C ASP A 31 5.92 18.53 -5.77
N GLY A 32 6.97 19.32 -5.56
CA GLY A 32 7.02 20.38 -4.58
C GLY A 32 7.48 19.99 -3.17
N ASP A 33 7.75 18.71 -2.89
CA ASP A 33 8.31 18.33 -1.59
C ASP A 33 9.73 18.93 -1.40
N PRO A 34 10.00 19.62 -0.27
CA PRO A 34 11.26 20.34 -0.08
C PRO A 34 12.50 19.43 0.07
N LEU A 35 12.30 18.16 0.48
CA LEU A 35 13.38 17.24 0.78
C LEU A 35 13.55 16.17 -0.31
N GLY A 36 12.46 15.54 -0.76
CA GLY A 36 12.55 14.44 -1.72
C GLY A 36 12.81 14.89 -3.15
N ARG A 37 12.36 16.09 -3.54
CA ARG A 37 12.68 16.77 -4.82
C ARG A 37 12.45 15.93 -6.08
N LEU A 38 11.57 14.95 -5.98
CA LEU A 38 11.03 14.26 -7.13
C LEU A 38 9.85 15.08 -7.69
N LYS A 39 9.22 14.58 -8.76
CA LYS A 39 8.11 15.26 -9.44
C LYS A 39 6.97 14.29 -9.71
N ILE A 40 6.62 13.49 -8.71
CA ILE A 40 5.53 12.52 -8.82
C ILE A 40 4.21 13.21 -8.48
N SER A 41 3.17 12.96 -9.27
CA SER A 41 1.84 13.49 -8.97
C SER A 41 1.16 12.69 -7.84
N PRO A 42 0.12 13.24 -7.19
CA PRO A 42 -0.71 12.48 -6.25
C PRO A 42 -1.24 11.16 -6.83
N GLU A 43 -1.64 11.14 -8.09
CA GLU A 43 -2.12 9.94 -8.80
C GLU A 43 -0.99 8.92 -8.98
N GLY A 44 0.24 9.39 -9.18
CA GLY A 44 1.43 8.54 -9.23
C GLY A 44 1.72 7.85 -7.89
N VAL A 45 1.51 8.55 -6.77
CA VAL A 45 1.61 7.95 -5.42
C VAL A 45 0.53 6.89 -5.22
N THR A 46 -0.72 7.19 -5.56
CA THR A 46 -1.82 6.22 -5.51
C THR A 46 -1.53 4.99 -6.37
N SER A 47 -1.06 5.20 -7.61
CA SER A 47 -0.70 4.11 -8.53
C SER A 47 0.47 3.26 -8.03
N ARG A 48 1.43 3.87 -7.31
CA ARG A 48 2.51 3.15 -6.65
C ARG A 48 1.96 2.25 -5.55
N ASP A 49 1.11 2.78 -4.68
CA ASP A 49 0.57 2.03 -3.55
C ASP A 49 -0.30 0.86 -4.04
N GLU A 50 -1.11 1.06 -5.09
CA GLU A 50 -1.85 -0.03 -5.76
C GLU A 50 -0.96 -1.20 -6.18
N LYS A 51 0.20 -0.90 -6.78
CA LYS A 51 1.13 -1.95 -7.25
C LYS A 51 1.70 -2.77 -6.09
N VAL A 52 2.00 -2.11 -4.97
CA VAL A 52 2.56 -2.79 -3.78
C VAL A 52 1.50 -3.67 -3.12
N PHE A 53 0.29 -3.14 -2.91
CA PHE A 53 -0.81 -3.92 -2.33
C PHE A 53 -1.29 -5.04 -3.27
N GLY A 54 -1.32 -4.79 -4.58
CA GLY A 54 -1.62 -5.81 -5.58
C GLY A 54 -0.62 -6.97 -5.52
N PHE A 55 0.69 -6.66 -5.49
CA PHE A 55 1.74 -7.66 -5.35
C PHE A 55 1.56 -8.55 -4.10
N ALA A 56 1.30 -7.93 -2.94
CA ALA A 56 1.15 -8.65 -1.69
C ALA A 56 -0.13 -9.51 -1.68
N ARG A 57 -1.24 -8.95 -2.17
CA ARG A 57 -2.54 -9.64 -2.25
C ARG A 57 -2.49 -10.83 -3.20
N GLU A 58 -1.92 -10.69 -4.39
CA GLU A 58 -1.77 -11.78 -5.37
C GLU A 58 -1.01 -12.98 -4.81
N ARG A 59 -0.10 -12.74 -3.85
CA ARG A 59 0.74 -13.76 -3.23
C ARG A 59 0.27 -14.18 -1.84
N ASN A 60 -0.84 -13.62 -1.35
CA ASN A 60 -1.34 -13.83 0.02
C ASN A 60 -0.29 -13.51 1.11
N ILE A 61 0.50 -12.45 0.90
CA ILE A 61 1.53 -12.02 1.85
C ILE A 61 0.93 -10.91 2.73
N PRO A 62 0.96 -11.04 4.07
CA PRO A 62 0.62 -9.96 4.98
C PRO A 62 1.44 -8.70 4.69
N LEU A 63 0.79 -7.54 4.71
CA LEU A 63 1.45 -6.26 4.44
C LEU A 63 1.09 -5.22 5.49
N VAL A 64 2.11 -4.53 5.99
CA VAL A 64 1.96 -3.36 6.86
C VAL A 64 2.46 -2.12 6.11
N MET A 65 1.58 -1.15 5.93
CA MET A 65 1.93 0.16 5.36
C MET A 65 2.30 1.12 6.50
N LEU A 66 3.49 1.69 6.43
CA LEU A 66 3.96 2.75 7.34
C LEU A 66 3.94 4.07 6.58
N THR A 67 3.13 5.02 7.03
CA THR A 67 3.24 6.40 6.54
C THR A 67 4.58 6.97 7.02
N SER A 68 5.28 7.65 6.12
CA SER A 68 6.68 8.03 6.35
C SER A 68 6.95 9.46 5.89
N GLY A 69 8.12 9.74 5.31
CA GLY A 69 8.50 11.04 4.75
C GLY A 69 7.38 11.71 3.95
N GLY A 70 7.44 13.02 3.80
CA GLY A 70 6.35 13.83 3.26
C GLY A 70 6.22 15.11 4.06
N TYR A 71 6.79 16.18 3.53
CA TYR A 71 7.03 17.42 4.26
C TYR A 71 6.12 18.56 3.77
N MET A 72 5.13 18.22 2.94
CA MET A 72 4.09 19.12 2.46
C MET A 72 2.80 18.97 3.27
N LYS A 73 2.03 20.05 3.39
CA LYS A 73 0.69 20.04 4.02
C LYS A 73 -0.30 19.11 3.31
N SER A 74 -0.12 18.88 2.02
CA SER A 74 -0.97 18.00 1.21
C SER A 74 -0.70 16.50 1.44
N SER A 75 0.40 16.12 2.11
CA SER A 75 0.79 14.72 2.30
C SER A 75 -0.31 13.87 2.93
N ALA A 76 -0.93 14.35 4.01
CA ALA A 76 -2.01 13.64 4.70
C ALA A 76 -3.23 13.41 3.78
N ARG A 77 -3.53 14.37 2.90
CA ARG A 77 -4.63 14.25 1.94
C ARG A 77 -4.33 13.16 0.90
N VAL A 78 -3.12 13.15 0.34
CA VAL A 78 -2.70 12.14 -0.65
C VAL A 78 -2.71 10.74 -0.05
N ILE A 79 -2.26 10.58 1.20
CA ILE A 79 -2.33 9.31 1.92
C ILE A 79 -3.79 8.85 2.08
N ALA A 80 -4.69 9.73 2.52
CA ALA A 80 -6.09 9.40 2.69
C ALA A 80 -6.76 9.02 1.36
N ASP A 81 -6.49 9.78 0.29
CA ASP A 81 -7.02 9.50 -1.05
C ASP A 81 -6.49 8.14 -1.57
N SER A 82 -5.22 7.80 -1.31
CA SER A 82 -4.64 6.49 -1.63
C SER A 82 -5.33 5.34 -0.89
N ILE A 83 -5.55 5.46 0.43
CA ILE A 83 -6.25 4.45 1.24
C ILE A 83 -7.69 4.24 0.74
N VAL A 84 -8.42 5.33 0.46
CA VAL A 84 -9.77 5.26 -0.11
C VAL A 84 -9.76 4.54 -1.45
N ASN A 85 -8.75 4.80 -2.30
CA ASN A 85 -8.60 4.12 -3.58
C ASN A 85 -8.31 2.62 -3.41
N LEU A 86 -7.41 2.24 -2.52
CA LEU A 86 -7.12 0.83 -2.21
C LEU A 86 -8.38 0.10 -1.75
N SER A 87 -9.20 0.73 -0.89
CA SER A 87 -10.47 0.17 -0.44
C SER A 87 -11.46 0.00 -1.60
N LYS A 88 -11.62 1.02 -2.46
CA LYS A 88 -12.51 0.95 -3.64
C LYS A 88 -12.11 -0.13 -4.62
N LYS A 89 -10.81 -0.44 -4.73
CA LYS A 89 -10.29 -1.52 -5.57
C LYS A 89 -10.29 -2.88 -4.87
N CYS A 90 -10.85 -2.95 -3.66
CA CYS A 90 -10.81 -4.14 -2.81
C CYS A 90 -9.38 -4.68 -2.68
N LEU A 91 -8.38 -3.81 -2.53
CA LEU A 91 -6.99 -4.20 -2.23
C LEU A 91 -6.73 -4.22 -0.72
N ILE A 92 -7.58 -3.55 0.05
CA ILE A 92 -7.64 -3.61 1.51
C ILE A 92 -9.09 -3.78 1.94
N ASP A 93 -9.30 -4.48 3.05
CA ASP A 93 -10.61 -4.58 3.70
C ASP A 93 -10.74 -3.49 4.75
N MET A 94 -11.60 -2.50 4.48
CA MET A 94 -11.99 -1.51 5.47
C MET A 94 -13.15 -2.12 6.24
N GLY A 95 -12.84 -2.85 7.32
CA GLY A 95 -13.78 -3.62 8.13
C GLY A 95 -15.20 -3.06 8.17
N GLY A 96 -16.01 -3.47 7.21
CA GLY A 96 -17.46 -3.34 7.26
C GLY A 96 -17.92 -4.53 8.05
N SER A 97 -18.30 -4.31 9.29
CA SER A 97 -18.96 -5.30 10.12
C SER A 97 -20.28 -5.75 9.46
N SER A 98 -20.21 -6.69 8.54
CA SER A 98 -21.25 -7.71 8.39
C SER A 98 -20.78 -8.87 9.25
N GLY A 99 -21.23 -8.89 10.50
CA GLY A 99 -21.00 -10.02 11.38
C GLY A 99 -21.64 -11.28 10.80
N HIS A 100 -20.83 -12.15 10.21
CA HIS A 100 -21.11 -13.57 10.21
C HIS A 100 -20.20 -14.19 11.27
N VAL A 101 -20.79 -14.52 12.41
CA VAL A 101 -20.13 -15.27 13.47
C VAL A 101 -20.23 -16.74 13.07
N ASP A 102 -19.21 -17.27 12.39
CA ASP A 102 -19.04 -18.71 12.24
C ASP A 102 -18.64 -19.28 13.61
N ARG A 103 -19.58 -19.97 14.26
CA ARG A 103 -19.39 -20.50 15.62
C ARG A 103 -18.59 -21.81 15.69
N GLU A 104 -17.92 -22.27 14.64
CA GLU A 104 -17.32 -23.61 14.63
C GLU A 104 -15.87 -23.74 14.21
N THR A 105 -15.18 -22.68 13.77
CA THR A 105 -13.74 -22.80 13.46
C THR A 105 -12.99 -21.61 14.02
N GLY A 106 -12.12 -21.85 15.01
CA GLY A 106 -11.29 -20.83 15.66
C GLY A 106 -10.17 -20.28 14.76
N VAL A 107 -10.52 -19.83 13.55
CA VAL A 107 -9.60 -19.11 12.66
C VAL A 107 -9.89 -17.62 12.78
N HIS A 108 -8.96 -16.92 13.42
CA HIS A 108 -8.96 -15.46 13.44
C HIS A 108 -8.74 -14.94 12.02
N GLY A 109 -9.75 -14.23 11.49
CA GLY A 109 -9.57 -13.43 10.28
C GLY A 109 -8.51 -12.37 10.52
N PHE A 110 -7.54 -12.29 9.62
CA PHE A 110 -6.60 -11.16 9.57
C PHE A 110 -7.34 -9.94 9.01
N GLY A 111 -8.06 -9.25 9.89
CA GLY A 111 -8.09 -7.79 9.83
C GLY A 111 -6.75 -7.27 10.37
N ILE A 112 -6.31 -6.10 9.90
CA ILE A 112 -5.05 -5.44 10.29
C ILE A 112 -4.68 -5.55 11.77
#